data_AF-A0AA43ZWK5-F1
#
_entry.id   AF-A0AA43ZWK5-F1
#
_cell.length_a   1.000
_cell.length_b   1.000
_cell.length_c   1.000
_cell.angle_alpha   90.00
_cell.angle_beta   90.00
_cell.angle_gamma   90.00
#
_symmetry.space_group_name_H-M   'P 1'
#
loop_
_entity.id
_entity.type
_entity.pdbx_description
1 polymer ?
#
loop_
_entity_poly.entity_id
_entity_poly.type
_entity_poly.pdbx_seq_one_letter_code
_entity_poly.pdbx_strand_id
1 'polypeptide(L)'
;MISVRVGDCDVDIMPVVNGIMSEADRVRDAYGRHDAYGMALGIEGVQAIKERKKLDDDFEVSELDIAYSNRMTDLTGEEVRIPSPAMCVLVDLVTSDGGNVIALDMNDSEFTEMYCETVPAFDFVKEHRLAKKGMKKRFKSTTPEQFAMEWDAYVNTVKSYRQVSLNREAHIAGQIREAAKYRPSLLVLIEVERAEGVAALLRSA
;
A
#
# COMPACT_ATOMS: atom_id res chain seq x y z
N MET A 1 15.01 -0.81 0.36
CA MET A 1 14.54 0.52 -0.07
C MET A 1 14.88 0.71 -1.53
N ILE A 2 14.10 1.52 -2.24
CA ILE A 2 14.33 1.91 -3.63
C ILE A 2 14.53 3.43 -3.62
N SER A 3 15.74 3.89 -3.88
CA SER A 3 16.07 5.32 -3.90
C SER A 3 15.92 5.89 -5.31
N VAL A 4 15.24 7.03 -5.43
CA VAL A 4 15.04 7.76 -6.68
C VAL A 4 15.20 9.26 -6.42
N ARG A 5 15.93 9.95 -7.29
CA ARG A 5 16.03 11.43 -7.26
C ARG A 5 14.87 12.02 -8.06
N VAL A 6 14.06 12.88 -7.44
CA VAL A 6 12.94 13.58 -8.08
C VAL A 6 13.15 15.08 -7.96
N GLY A 7 13.64 15.70 -9.05
CA GLY A 7 14.12 17.09 -9.00
C GLY A 7 15.25 17.23 -7.98
N ASP A 8 15.07 18.11 -6.99
CA ASP A 8 16.02 18.33 -5.90
C ASP A 8 15.74 17.52 -4.63
N CYS A 9 14.78 16.58 -4.68
CA CYS A 9 14.40 15.74 -3.55
C CYS A 9 14.98 14.32 -3.68
N ASP A 10 15.60 13.82 -2.60
CA ASP A 10 15.94 12.41 -2.45
C ASP A 10 14.72 11.65 -1.92
N VAL A 11 14.12 10.83 -2.78
CA VAL A 11 12.96 10.00 -2.44
C VAL A 11 13.41 8.58 -2.18
N ASP A 12 13.17 8.08 -0.98
CA ASP A 12 13.32 6.67 -0.64
C ASP A 12 11.94 6.02 -0.58
N ILE A 13 11.70 5.05 -1.45
CA ILE A 13 10.55 4.16 -1.34
C ILE A 13 10.94 2.99 -0.45
N MET A 14 10.14 2.75 0.58
CA MET A 14 10.22 1.60 1.45
C MET A 14 9.08 0.64 1.10
N PRO A 15 9.36 -0.44 0.33
CA PRO A 15 8.39 -1.49 0.10
C PRO A 15 8.04 -2.18 1.42
N VAL A 16 6.75 -2.29 1.71
CA VAL A 16 6.24 -2.98 2.90
C VAL A 16 5.25 -4.08 2.55
N VAL A 17 5.30 -5.19 3.28
CA VAL A 17 4.29 -6.24 3.17
C VAL A 17 3.11 -5.89 4.06
N ASN A 18 1.93 -5.73 3.47
CA ASN A 18 0.78 -5.27 4.23
C ASN A 18 0.39 -6.28 5.33
N GLY A 19 0.22 -5.77 6.56
CA GLY A 19 -0.29 -6.51 7.72
C GLY A 19 0.72 -7.36 8.51
N ILE A 20 2.01 -7.35 8.16
CA ILE A 20 3.06 -8.10 8.88
C ILE A 20 3.73 -7.23 9.96
N MET A 21 3.93 -7.76 11.17
CA MET A 21 4.50 -7.03 12.30
C MET A 21 5.98 -6.68 12.12
N SER A 22 6.78 -7.57 11.52
CA SER A 22 8.22 -7.31 11.32
C SER A 22 8.47 -6.09 10.42
N GLU A 23 7.50 -5.73 9.58
CA GLU A 23 7.57 -4.52 8.76
C GLU A 23 7.53 -3.24 9.61
N ALA A 24 6.88 -3.28 10.77
CA ALA A 24 6.83 -2.17 11.71
C ALA A 24 8.22 -1.85 12.28
N ASP A 25 9.03 -2.87 12.58
CA ASP A 25 10.41 -2.68 13.08
C ASP A 25 11.29 -2.02 12.03
N ARG A 26 11.17 -2.48 10.76
CA ARG A 26 11.89 -1.85 9.64
C ARG A 26 11.54 -0.36 9.49
N VAL A 27 10.30 0.03 9.76
CA VAL A 27 9.85 1.44 9.69
C VAL A 27 10.48 2.25 10.83
N ARG A 28 10.53 1.71 12.06
CA ARG A 28 11.19 2.36 13.19
C ARG A 28 12.67 2.63 12.89
N ASP A 29 13.36 1.66 12.31
CA ASP A 29 14.79 1.77 11.98
C ASP A 29 15.08 2.83 10.91
N ALA A 30 14.14 3.03 9.97
CA ALA A 30 14.26 4.00 8.89
C ALA A 30 13.85 5.43 9.28
N TYR A 31 12.99 5.57 10.29
CA TYR A 31 12.46 6.85 10.75
C TYR A 31 13.54 7.80 11.30
N GLY A 32 13.33 9.10 11.16
CA GLY A 32 14.24 10.16 11.63
C GLY A 32 15.38 10.50 10.66
N ARG A 33 15.39 9.91 9.45
CA ARG A 33 16.45 10.12 8.43
C ARG A 33 16.02 11.00 7.26
N HIS A 34 14.75 11.41 7.23
CA HIS A 34 14.16 12.20 6.15
C HIS A 34 13.37 13.37 6.70
N ASP A 35 13.23 14.43 5.88
CA ASP A 35 12.53 15.67 6.26
C ASP A 35 11.00 15.50 6.27
N ALA A 36 10.50 14.54 5.49
CA ALA A 36 9.09 14.22 5.45
C ALA A 36 8.84 12.75 5.18
N TYR A 37 7.59 12.35 5.46
CA TYR A 37 7.14 10.98 5.38
C TYR A 37 5.78 10.92 4.69
N GLY A 38 5.62 9.98 3.75
CA GLY A 38 4.37 9.72 3.06
C GLY A 38 4.01 8.24 3.08
N MET A 39 2.76 7.93 2.74
CA MET A 39 2.32 6.55 2.51
C MET A 39 1.30 6.47 1.39
N ALA A 40 1.28 5.34 0.68
CA ALA A 40 0.33 5.01 -0.38
C ALA A 40 -1.08 4.71 0.15
N LEU A 41 -1.65 5.64 0.94
CA LEU A 41 -3.04 5.65 1.37
C LEU A 41 -3.69 6.99 0.99
N GLY A 42 -5.00 6.95 0.80
CA GLY A 42 -5.85 8.14 0.76
C GLY A 42 -5.88 8.88 2.10
N ILE A 43 -6.35 10.12 2.08
CA ILE A 43 -6.36 10.97 3.27
C ILE A 43 -7.25 10.40 4.38
N GLU A 44 -8.38 9.79 4.02
CA GLU A 44 -9.29 9.10 4.95
C GLU A 44 -8.59 7.93 5.62
N GLY A 45 -7.81 7.12 4.87
CA GLY A 45 -7.03 6.01 5.43
C GLY A 45 -5.96 6.48 6.43
N VAL A 46 -5.24 7.56 6.12
CA VAL A 46 -4.27 8.17 7.06
C VAL A 46 -4.96 8.67 8.32
N GLN A 47 -6.12 9.33 8.18
CA GLN A 47 -6.92 9.83 9.31
C GLN A 47 -7.48 8.69 10.16
N ALA A 48 -8.03 7.64 9.54
CA ALA A 48 -8.52 6.46 10.23
C ALA A 48 -7.42 5.81 11.07
N ILE A 49 -6.20 5.67 10.53
CA ILE A 49 -5.05 5.20 11.31
C ILE A 49 -4.74 6.16 12.45
N LYS A 50 -4.73 7.47 12.22
CA LYS A 50 -4.44 8.47 13.27
C LYS A 50 -5.45 8.40 14.43
N GLU A 51 -6.71 8.13 14.13
CA GLU A 51 -7.81 8.11 15.09
C GLU A 51 -8.15 6.72 15.63
N ARG A 52 -7.53 5.65 15.10
CA ARG A 52 -7.82 4.24 15.41
C ARG A 52 -7.88 3.88 16.90
N LYS A 53 -7.17 4.59 17.78
CA LYS A 53 -7.21 4.36 19.24
C LYS A 53 -8.51 4.84 19.90
N LYS A 54 -9.35 5.57 19.17
CA LYS A 54 -10.63 6.15 19.61
C LYS A 54 -11.83 5.46 18.95
N LEU A 55 -11.59 4.60 17.98
CA LEU A 55 -12.60 3.89 17.22
C LEU A 55 -12.66 2.44 17.71
N ASP A 56 -13.86 1.93 17.96
CA ASP A 56 -14.13 0.54 18.33
C ASP A 56 -14.52 -0.28 17.07
N ASP A 57 -14.10 0.19 15.89
CA ASP A 57 -14.65 -0.23 14.62
C ASP A 57 -14.02 -1.53 14.08
N ASP A 58 -14.92 -2.38 13.61
CA ASP A 58 -14.61 -3.43 12.64
C ASP A 58 -14.29 -2.75 11.29
N PHE A 59 -13.05 -2.90 10.82
CA PHE A 59 -12.69 -2.47 9.47
C PHE A 59 -13.41 -3.38 8.45
N GLU A 60 -14.03 -2.80 7.43
CA GLU A 60 -14.57 -3.59 6.33
C GLU A 60 -13.42 -4.24 5.55
N VAL A 61 -13.46 -5.56 5.40
CA VAL A 61 -12.41 -6.35 4.75
C VAL A 61 -12.99 -7.05 3.53
N SER A 62 -12.37 -6.89 2.36
CA SER A 62 -12.82 -7.56 1.13
C SER A 62 -12.61 -9.08 1.19
N GLU A 63 -13.33 -9.84 0.36
CA GLU A 63 -13.09 -11.28 0.26
C GLU A 63 -11.67 -11.61 -0.22
N LEU A 64 -11.09 -10.75 -1.05
CA LEU A 64 -9.70 -10.88 -1.50
C LEU A 64 -8.73 -10.67 -0.34
N ASP A 65 -8.97 -9.69 0.53
CA ASP A 65 -8.13 -9.42 1.70
C ASP A 65 -8.24 -10.53 2.75
N ILE A 66 -9.44 -11.09 2.96
CA ILE A 66 -9.62 -12.29 3.80
C ILE A 66 -8.83 -13.46 3.21
N ALA A 67 -8.91 -13.67 1.91
CA ALA A 67 -8.19 -14.76 1.26
C ALA A 67 -6.67 -14.56 1.31
N TYR A 68 -6.19 -13.32 1.09
CA TYR A 68 -4.79 -12.95 1.27
C TYR A 68 -4.32 -13.21 2.71
N SER A 69 -5.06 -12.71 3.70
CA SER A 69 -4.75 -12.83 5.13
C SER A 69 -4.60 -14.29 5.56
N ASN A 70 -5.56 -15.15 5.19
CA ASN A 70 -5.51 -16.57 5.51
C ASN A 70 -4.26 -17.24 4.91
N ARG A 71 -3.97 -16.95 3.64
CA ARG A 71 -2.85 -17.58 2.92
C ARG A 71 -1.49 -17.05 3.36
N MET A 72 -1.41 -15.78 3.73
CA MET A 72 -0.23 -15.19 4.33
C MET A 72 0.02 -15.80 5.72
N THR A 73 -1.02 -15.93 6.54
CA THR A 73 -0.94 -16.58 7.86
C THR A 73 -0.50 -18.03 7.74
N ASP A 74 -1.03 -18.79 6.78
CA ASP A 74 -0.59 -20.17 6.48
C ASP A 74 0.91 -20.24 6.13
N LEU A 75 1.44 -19.21 5.46
CA LEU A 75 2.83 -19.16 5.00
C LEU A 75 3.79 -18.75 6.13
N THR A 76 3.42 -17.73 6.90
CA THR A 76 4.31 -17.09 7.89
C THR A 76 4.13 -17.63 9.30
N GLY A 77 2.96 -18.22 9.60
CA GLY A 77 2.53 -18.54 10.96
C GLY A 77 2.14 -17.31 11.78
N GLU A 78 2.10 -16.12 11.16
CA GLU A 78 1.77 -14.85 11.79
C GLU A 78 0.42 -14.33 11.29
N GLU A 79 -0.42 -13.90 12.22
CA GLU A 79 -1.71 -13.27 11.91
C GLU A 79 -1.51 -11.91 11.22
N VAL A 80 -2.12 -11.75 10.05
CA VAL A 80 -2.14 -10.48 9.31
C VAL A 80 -3.03 -9.47 10.02
N ARG A 81 -2.49 -8.29 10.33
CA ARG A 81 -3.21 -7.23 11.05
C ARG A 81 -3.73 -6.13 10.13
N ILE A 82 -4.94 -5.66 10.43
CA ILE A 82 -5.58 -4.52 9.77
C ILE A 82 -5.94 -3.51 10.87
N PRO A 83 -5.52 -2.23 10.78
CA PRO A 83 -4.68 -1.66 9.74
C PRO A 83 -3.22 -2.15 9.81
N SER A 84 -2.48 -1.93 8.73
CA SER A 84 -1.07 -2.34 8.59
C SER A 84 -0.20 -1.86 9.77
N PRO A 85 0.55 -2.75 10.45
CA PRO A 85 1.45 -2.36 11.53
C PRO A 85 2.50 -1.33 11.10
N ALA A 86 3.06 -1.49 9.89
CA ALA A 86 4.05 -0.57 9.32
C ALA A 86 3.48 0.86 9.13
N MET A 87 2.28 0.97 8.55
CA MET A 87 1.61 2.26 8.36
C MET A 87 1.22 2.88 9.70
N CYS A 88 0.70 2.08 10.63
CA CYS A 88 0.35 2.53 11.99
C CYS A 88 1.55 3.13 12.72
N VAL A 89 2.71 2.47 12.65
CA VAL A 89 3.94 2.96 13.27
C VAL A 89 4.41 4.25 12.64
N LEU A 90 4.36 4.39 11.32
CA LEU A 90 4.75 5.64 10.68
C LEU A 90 3.86 6.81 11.12
N VAL A 91 2.54 6.61 11.15
CA VAL A 91 1.60 7.65 11.63
C VAL A 91 1.90 8.02 13.08
N ASP A 92 2.10 7.04 13.95
CA ASP A 92 2.37 7.28 15.37
C ASP A 92 3.68 8.07 15.57
N LEU A 93 4.76 7.68 14.88
CA LEU A 93 6.06 8.36 14.95
C LEU A 93 5.97 9.81 14.46
N VAL A 94 5.44 10.02 13.26
CA VAL A 94 5.29 11.36 12.67
C VAL A 94 4.39 12.25 13.52
N THR A 95 3.27 11.71 14.03
CA THR A 95 2.36 12.46 14.90
C THR A 95 3.01 12.80 16.25
N SER A 96 3.81 11.89 16.81
CA SER A 96 4.50 12.13 18.08
C SER A 96 5.52 13.27 18.00
N ASP A 97 6.09 13.51 16.82
CA ASP A 97 6.98 14.64 16.53
C ASP A 97 6.22 15.92 16.08
N GLY A 98 4.89 15.90 16.15
CA GLY A 98 4.04 17.04 15.77
C GLY A 98 3.84 17.23 14.26
N GLY A 99 4.27 16.27 13.45
CA GLY A 99 4.09 16.27 12.00
C GLY A 99 2.77 15.64 11.54
N ASN A 100 2.61 15.56 10.22
CA ASN A 100 1.55 14.78 9.58
C ASN A 100 2.14 13.97 8.42
N VAL A 101 1.68 12.71 8.28
CA VAL A 101 2.04 11.88 7.12
C VAL A 101 1.34 12.41 5.88
N ILE A 102 2.05 12.47 4.77
CA ILE A 102 1.50 12.86 3.47
C ILE A 102 0.72 11.66 2.91
N ALA A 103 -0.58 11.84 2.67
CA ALA A 103 -1.38 10.89 1.91
C ALA A 103 -0.95 10.98 0.43
N LEU A 104 -0.54 9.86 -0.16
CA LEU A 104 -0.01 9.82 -1.52
C LEU A 104 -0.94 9.11 -2.50
N ASP A 105 -2.04 8.52 -2.05
CA ASP A 105 -3.01 7.89 -2.94
C ASP A 105 -4.32 8.67 -3.00
N MET A 106 -5.19 8.25 -3.92
CA MET A 106 -6.53 8.77 -4.12
C MET A 106 -7.31 8.76 -2.80
N ASN A 107 -8.07 9.82 -2.55
CA ASN A 107 -9.10 9.78 -1.51
C ASN A 107 -10.25 8.84 -1.90
N ASP A 108 -11.14 8.55 -0.95
CA ASP A 108 -12.23 7.58 -1.17
C ASP A 108 -13.14 7.93 -2.36
N SER A 109 -13.41 9.23 -2.58
CA SER A 109 -14.24 9.70 -3.69
C SER A 109 -13.53 9.51 -5.04
N GLU A 110 -12.28 9.94 -5.14
CA GLU A 110 -11.45 9.80 -6.35
C GLU A 110 -11.25 8.31 -6.70
N PHE A 111 -11.00 7.48 -5.69
CA PHE A 111 -10.85 6.05 -5.88
C PHE A 111 -12.15 5.41 -6.38
N THR A 112 -13.29 5.77 -5.78
CA THR A 112 -14.61 5.27 -6.20
C THR A 112 -14.92 5.64 -7.64
N GLU A 113 -14.67 6.88 -8.04
CA GLU A 113 -14.87 7.36 -9.41
C GLU A 113 -13.97 6.60 -10.39
N MET A 114 -12.66 6.56 -10.13
CA MET A 114 -11.69 5.84 -10.96
C MET A 114 -12.04 4.35 -11.09
N TYR A 115 -12.46 3.72 -9.99
CA TYR A 115 -12.85 2.32 -9.98
C TYR A 115 -14.09 2.08 -10.85
N CYS A 116 -15.13 2.92 -10.72
CA CYS A 116 -16.35 2.83 -11.53
C CYS A 116 -16.08 3.02 -13.03
N GLU A 117 -15.15 3.91 -13.40
CA GLU A 117 -14.76 4.12 -14.79
C GLU A 117 -13.92 2.96 -15.35
N THR A 118 -13.13 2.30 -14.49
CA THR A 118 -12.15 1.29 -14.90
C THR A 118 -12.71 -0.12 -14.90
N VAL A 119 -13.61 -0.44 -13.97
CA VAL A 119 -14.10 -1.80 -13.71
C VAL A 119 -15.51 -1.98 -14.28
N PRO A 120 -15.66 -2.75 -15.37
CA PRO A 120 -16.99 -3.03 -15.92
C PRO A 120 -17.88 -3.75 -14.92
N ALA A 121 -19.20 -3.55 -15.01
CA ALA A 121 -20.15 -4.18 -14.09
C ALA A 121 -20.06 -5.72 -14.02
N PHE A 122 -19.66 -6.38 -15.12
CA PHE A 122 -19.50 -7.84 -15.13
C PHE A 122 -18.24 -8.33 -14.42
N ASP A 123 -17.30 -7.44 -14.08
CA ASP A 123 -16.09 -7.78 -13.33
C ASP A 123 -16.31 -7.80 -11.82
N PHE A 124 -17.36 -7.15 -11.29
CA PHE A 124 -17.72 -7.25 -9.87
C PHE A 124 -17.94 -8.70 -9.42
N VAL A 125 -18.57 -9.54 -10.26
CA VAL A 125 -18.80 -10.96 -9.93
C VAL A 125 -17.52 -11.81 -10.02
N LYS A 126 -16.41 -11.26 -10.55
CA LYS A 126 -15.14 -11.99 -10.64
C LYS A 126 -14.39 -11.97 -9.32
N GLU A 127 -14.61 -10.98 -8.46
CA GLU A 127 -13.94 -10.84 -7.17
C GLU A 127 -14.15 -12.09 -6.30
N HIS A 128 -15.41 -12.42 -6.02
CA HIS A 128 -15.79 -13.62 -5.26
C HIS A 128 -15.18 -14.89 -5.84
N ARG A 129 -15.24 -15.03 -7.17
CA ARG A 129 -14.67 -16.20 -7.87
C ARG A 129 -13.15 -16.25 -7.76
N LEU A 130 -12.47 -15.10 -7.80
CA LEU A 130 -11.03 -14.99 -7.65
C LEU A 130 -10.61 -15.31 -6.22
N ALA A 131 -11.27 -14.77 -5.20
CA ALA A 131 -11.00 -15.05 -3.79
C ALA A 131 -11.10 -16.55 -3.52
N LYS A 132 -12.23 -17.18 -3.91
CA LYS A 132 -12.46 -18.63 -3.73
C LYS A 132 -11.42 -19.49 -4.46
N LYS A 133 -10.98 -19.08 -5.65
CA LYS A 133 -9.92 -19.78 -6.39
C LYS A 133 -8.54 -19.54 -5.78
N GLY A 134 -8.27 -18.35 -5.28
CA GLY A 134 -7.04 -17.97 -4.58
C GLY A 134 -6.83 -18.84 -3.36
N MET A 135 -7.88 -19.05 -2.55
CA MET A 135 -7.86 -19.96 -1.40
C MET A 135 -7.46 -21.40 -1.74
N LYS A 136 -7.69 -21.86 -2.97
CA LYS A 136 -7.36 -23.22 -3.42
C LYS A 136 -6.06 -23.30 -4.22
N LYS A 137 -5.48 -22.16 -4.58
CA LYS A 137 -4.31 -22.10 -5.45
C LYS A 137 -3.06 -22.46 -4.64
N ARG A 138 -2.21 -23.30 -5.23
CA ARG A 138 -0.87 -23.57 -4.70
C ARG A 138 0.07 -22.46 -5.18
N PHE A 139 0.33 -21.51 -4.31
CA PHE A 139 1.36 -20.49 -4.48
C PHE A 139 2.74 -21.11 -4.28
N LYS A 140 3.75 -20.60 -5.00
CA LYS A 140 5.14 -21.09 -4.92
C LYS A 140 6.01 -20.28 -3.96
N SER A 141 5.51 -19.13 -3.53
CA SER A 141 6.20 -18.20 -2.64
C SER A 141 6.62 -18.82 -1.32
N THR A 142 7.79 -18.39 -0.84
CA THR A 142 8.39 -18.88 0.41
C THR A 142 8.64 -17.79 1.43
N THR A 143 8.47 -16.52 1.04
CA THR A 143 8.56 -15.35 1.92
C THR A 143 7.30 -14.50 1.80
N PRO A 144 7.00 -13.65 2.80
CA PRO A 144 5.86 -12.74 2.76
C PRO A 144 5.87 -11.83 1.51
N GLU A 145 7.02 -11.26 1.17
CA GLU A 145 7.19 -10.38 0.01
C GLU A 145 6.90 -11.11 -1.29
N GLN A 146 7.46 -12.31 -1.48
CA GLN A 146 7.19 -13.13 -2.65
C GLN A 146 5.70 -13.44 -2.78
N PHE A 147 5.05 -13.75 -1.65
CA PHE A 147 3.63 -14.08 -1.65
C PHE A 147 2.76 -12.87 -1.99
N ALA A 148 3.04 -11.69 -1.43
CA ALA A 148 2.34 -10.46 -1.80
C ALA A 148 2.44 -10.18 -3.31
N MET A 149 3.64 -10.31 -3.88
CA MET A 149 3.85 -10.19 -5.34
C MET A 149 3.10 -11.25 -6.15
N GLU A 150 3.11 -12.53 -5.72
CA GLU A 150 2.45 -13.63 -6.45
C GLU A 150 0.92 -13.53 -6.33
N TRP A 151 0.41 -13.10 -5.18
CA TRP A 151 -1.00 -12.82 -4.94
C TRP A 151 -1.49 -11.68 -5.83
N ASP A 152 -0.75 -10.57 -5.86
CA ASP A 152 -1.06 -9.43 -6.71
C ASP A 152 -1.10 -9.82 -8.19
N ALA A 153 -0.08 -10.53 -8.67
CA ALA A 153 -0.04 -11.02 -10.04
C ALA A 153 -1.23 -11.94 -10.37
N TYR A 154 -1.71 -12.72 -9.38
CA TYR A 154 -2.90 -13.55 -9.53
C TYR A 154 -4.19 -12.72 -9.63
N VAL A 155 -4.40 -11.73 -8.76
CA VAL A 155 -5.56 -10.83 -8.81
C VAL A 155 -5.56 -10.03 -10.12
N ASN A 156 -4.40 -9.51 -10.52
CA ASN A 156 -4.18 -8.74 -11.75
C ASN A 156 -4.18 -9.58 -13.04
N THR A 157 -4.55 -10.87 -12.98
CA THR A 157 -4.99 -11.62 -14.17
C THR A 157 -6.30 -11.07 -14.76
N VAL A 158 -7.11 -10.39 -13.93
CA VAL A 158 -8.26 -9.62 -14.38
C VAL A 158 -7.76 -8.24 -14.85
N LYS A 159 -7.96 -7.97 -16.15
CA LYS A 159 -7.40 -6.79 -16.81
C LYS A 159 -7.83 -5.46 -16.17
N SER A 160 -9.07 -5.35 -15.72
CA SER A 160 -9.60 -4.15 -15.06
C SER A 160 -8.95 -3.92 -13.70
N TYR A 161 -8.75 -4.96 -12.88
CA TYR A 161 -8.02 -4.84 -11.61
C TYR A 161 -6.56 -4.44 -11.81
N ARG A 162 -5.93 -4.99 -12.86
CA ARG A 162 -4.59 -4.54 -13.27
C ARG A 162 -4.60 -3.06 -13.66
N GLN A 163 -5.63 -2.61 -14.38
CA GLN A 163 -5.75 -1.21 -14.74
C GLN A 163 -5.97 -0.31 -13.52
N VAL A 164 -6.78 -0.72 -12.54
CA VAL A 164 -6.93 -0.03 -11.24
C VAL A 164 -5.57 0.11 -10.55
N SER A 165 -4.79 -0.96 -10.50
CA SER A 165 -3.45 -0.96 -9.90
C SER A 165 -2.51 0.04 -10.61
N LEU A 166 -2.49 0.02 -11.95
CA LEU A 166 -1.68 0.95 -12.75
C LEU A 166 -2.12 2.41 -12.56
N ASN A 167 -3.43 2.66 -12.47
CA ASN A 167 -3.96 3.99 -12.23
C ASN A 167 -3.56 4.52 -10.85
N ARG A 168 -3.60 3.68 -9.80
CA ARG A 168 -3.10 4.00 -8.47
C ARG A 168 -1.59 4.30 -8.48
N GLU A 169 -0.78 3.44 -9.10
CA GLU A 169 0.67 3.66 -9.20
C GLU A 169 1.01 5.00 -9.88
N ALA A 170 0.28 5.35 -10.95
CA ALA A 170 0.42 6.63 -11.63
C ALA A 170 0.04 7.82 -10.74
N HIS A 171 -1.07 7.70 -10.01
CA HIS A 171 -1.50 8.73 -9.05
C HIS A 171 -0.47 8.92 -7.95
N ILE A 172 -0.02 7.84 -7.31
CA ILE A 172 0.98 7.85 -6.23
C ILE A 172 2.28 8.48 -6.71
N ALA A 173 2.79 8.10 -7.90
CA ALA A 173 3.97 8.72 -8.47
C ALA A 173 3.77 10.23 -8.71
N GLY A 174 2.57 10.65 -9.12
CA GLY A 174 2.18 12.05 -9.24
C GLY A 174 2.25 12.81 -7.90
N GLN A 175 1.65 12.26 -6.85
CA GLN A 175 1.66 12.87 -5.52
C GLN A 175 3.07 12.95 -4.93
N ILE A 176 3.90 11.93 -5.14
CA ILE A 176 5.31 11.95 -4.73
C ILE A 176 6.06 13.10 -5.41
N ARG A 177 5.82 13.35 -6.71
CA ARG A 177 6.46 14.47 -7.43
C ARG A 177 6.01 15.82 -6.88
N GLU A 178 4.73 15.99 -6.61
CA GLU A 178 4.21 17.22 -6.00
C GLU A 178 4.79 17.43 -4.60
N ALA A 179 4.88 16.37 -3.79
CA ALA A 179 5.50 16.43 -2.47
C ALA A 179 7.00 16.75 -2.54
N ALA A 180 7.72 16.19 -3.50
CA ALA A 180 9.15 16.37 -3.69
C ALA A 180 9.55 17.83 -4.02
N LYS A 181 8.68 18.63 -4.65
CA LYS A 181 8.97 20.03 -5.01
C LYS A 181 9.35 20.93 -3.83
N TYR A 182 8.95 20.57 -2.62
CA TYR A 182 9.06 21.43 -1.44
C TYR A 182 9.98 20.85 -0.36
N ARG A 183 10.71 19.77 -0.65
CA ARG A 183 11.39 18.96 0.37
C ARG A 183 12.76 18.46 -0.10
N PRO A 184 13.81 18.53 0.73
CA PRO A 184 15.10 17.96 0.38
C PRO A 184 15.10 16.42 0.37
N SER A 185 14.36 15.80 1.28
CA SER A 185 14.26 14.33 1.38
C SER A 185 12.86 13.85 1.78
N LEU A 186 12.46 12.69 1.28
CA LEU A 186 11.15 12.08 1.51
C LEU A 186 11.25 10.55 1.61
N LEU A 187 10.76 9.98 2.72
CA LEU A 187 10.54 8.53 2.83
C LEU A 187 9.07 8.22 2.55
N VAL A 188 8.81 7.26 1.66
CA VAL A 188 7.44 6.83 1.33
C VAL A 188 7.25 5.34 1.57
N LEU A 189 6.21 4.98 2.31
CA LEU A 189 5.79 3.59 2.49
C LEU A 189 4.81 3.22 1.39
N ILE A 190 5.14 2.17 0.63
CA ILE A 190 4.32 1.65 -0.46
C ILE A 190 4.25 0.14 -0.33
N GLU A 191 3.08 -0.44 -0.57
CA GLU A 191 2.90 -1.88 -0.63
C GLU A 191 3.88 -2.50 -1.65
N VAL A 192 4.49 -3.62 -1.28
CA VAL A 192 5.63 -4.20 -2.02
C VAL A 192 5.31 -4.45 -3.49
N GLU A 193 4.08 -4.86 -3.79
CA GLU A 193 3.56 -5.12 -5.12
C GLU A 193 3.33 -3.88 -6.00
N ARG A 194 3.36 -2.68 -5.43
CA ARG A 194 3.24 -1.40 -6.15
C ARG A 194 4.57 -0.65 -6.21
N ALA A 195 5.49 -0.91 -5.28
CA ALA A 195 6.68 -0.10 -5.07
C ALA A 195 7.56 0.06 -6.32
N GLU A 196 7.82 -1.02 -7.08
CA GLU A 196 8.64 -0.95 -8.30
C GLU A 196 7.91 -0.23 -9.45
N GLY A 197 6.59 -0.40 -9.57
CA GLY A 197 5.78 0.30 -10.57
C GLY A 197 5.81 1.82 -10.38
N VAL A 198 5.62 2.27 -9.13
CA VAL A 198 5.79 3.68 -8.73
C VAL A 198 7.22 4.16 -8.98
N ALA A 199 8.23 3.39 -8.57
CA ALA A 199 9.64 3.76 -8.78
C ALA A 199 9.98 3.93 -10.27
N ALA A 200 9.49 3.03 -11.13
CA ALA A 200 9.69 3.11 -12.57
C ALA A 200 9.09 4.40 -13.15
N LEU A 201 7.87 4.75 -12.74
CA LEU A 201 7.21 5.99 -13.14
C LEU A 201 7.95 7.24 -12.66
N LEU A 202 8.58 7.21 -11.49
CA LEU A 202 9.40 8.33 -11.00
C LEU A 202 10.71 8.49 -11.79
N ARG A 203 11.35 7.37 -12.17
CA ARG A 203 12.60 7.37 -12.96
C ARG A 203 12.39 7.79 -14.42
N SER A 204 11.19 7.64 -14.97
CA SER A 204 10.92 7.81 -16.40
C SER A 204 10.54 9.23 -16.82
N ALA A 205 10.66 10.23 -15.95
CA ALA A 205 10.42 11.62 -16.30
C ALA A 205 11.60 12.51 -15.92
#